data_AF-A0A959T0Z4-F1
#
_entry.id   AF-A0A959T0Z4-F1
#
_cell.length_a   1.000
_cell.length_b   1.000
_cell.length_c   1.000
_cell.angle_alpha   90.00
_cell.angle_beta   90.00
_cell.angle_gamma   90.00
#
_symmetry.space_group_name_H-M   'P 1'
#
loop_
_entity.id
_entity.type
_entity.pdbx_description
1 polymer ?
#
loop_
_entity_poly.entity_id
_entity_poly.type
_entity_poly.pdbx_seq_one_letter_code
_entity_poly.pdbx_strand_id
1 'polypeptide(L)'
;MSSQTGSETIDIKAIFKKVLAKWWLFMITCGLMGALAVAYIKTTPKRFLVQATLLMSDQRQDAFGGGREEFLKGVSFLKNNVAVEDQIAVLTSRSMMTRTLKRLDFGITYYQTKNYRTEEQYEYPPFYVKLDSVSQQVIDVPVHVTVDRAAGTYRVRSEGKFVHLYNVAKQTELDGFVESYEVDQE
;
A
#
# COMPACT_ATOMS: atom_id res chain seq x y z
N MET A 1 -7.34 37.26 -64.88
CA MET A 1 -6.40 36.17 -65.26
C MET A 1 -5.28 36.20 -64.24
N SER A 2 -4.95 35.20 -63.43
CA SER A 2 -5.42 33.83 -63.29
C SER A 2 -4.94 33.37 -61.91
N SER A 3 -5.82 32.73 -61.16
CA SER A 3 -5.61 32.08 -59.87
C SER A 3 -4.52 30.99 -59.93
N GLN A 4 -3.58 31.01 -58.98
CA GLN A 4 -2.84 29.81 -58.58
C GLN A 4 -2.96 29.63 -57.06
N THR A 5 -4.04 28.98 -56.65
CA THR A 5 -4.15 28.35 -55.33
C THR A 5 -3.46 27.00 -55.46
N GLY A 6 -2.17 26.94 -55.12
CA GLY A 6 -1.44 25.67 -55.06
C GLY A 6 -2.09 24.79 -54.00
N SER A 7 -2.70 23.69 -54.44
CA SER A 7 -3.15 22.64 -53.55
C SER A 7 -1.91 22.04 -52.87
N GLU A 8 -1.62 22.48 -51.64
CA GLU A 8 -0.66 21.82 -50.77
C GLU A 8 -1.26 20.49 -50.28
N THR A 9 -1.41 19.54 -51.21
CA THR A 9 -1.68 18.15 -50.86
C THR A 9 -0.40 17.59 -50.27
N ILE A 10 -0.33 17.58 -48.93
CA ILE A 10 0.76 16.95 -48.18
C ILE A 10 0.97 15.54 -48.73
N ASP A 11 2.09 15.33 -49.41
CA ASP A 11 2.38 14.09 -50.11
C ASP A 11 2.87 13.03 -49.11
N ILE A 12 1.92 12.33 -48.50
CA ILE A 12 2.14 11.38 -47.38
C ILE A 12 3.18 10.31 -47.77
N LYS A 13 3.20 9.88 -49.04
CA LYS A 13 4.18 8.90 -49.55
C LYS A 13 5.61 9.42 -49.54
N ALA A 14 5.81 10.70 -49.87
CA ALA A 14 7.14 11.32 -49.86
C ALA A 14 7.68 11.49 -48.43
N ILE A 15 6.80 11.83 -47.49
CA ILE A 15 7.12 11.91 -46.06
C ILE A 15 7.50 10.52 -45.54
N PHE A 16 6.73 9.47 -45.87
CA PHE A 16 7.01 8.10 -45.45
C PHE A 16 8.38 7.61 -45.92
N LYS A 17 8.76 7.88 -47.18
CA LYS A 17 10.10 7.56 -47.69
C LYS A 17 11.21 8.30 -46.95
N LYS A 18 11.01 9.58 -46.60
CA LYS A 18 11.99 10.36 -45.81
C LYS A 18 12.15 9.84 -44.39
N VAL A 19 11.07 9.38 -43.76
CA VAL A 19 11.11 8.76 -42.43
C VAL A 19 11.82 7.41 -42.48
N LEU A 20 11.52 6.58 -43.48
CA LEU A 20 12.17 5.28 -43.67
C LEU A 20 13.66 5.42 -43.99
N ALA A 21 14.07 6.48 -44.71
CA ALA A 21 15.49 6.79 -44.92
C ALA A 21 16.24 7.15 -43.63
N LYS A 22 15.53 7.64 -42.59
CA LYS A 22 16.11 7.94 -41.27
C LYS A 22 15.73 6.88 -40.22
N TRP A 23 15.67 5.61 -40.60
CA TRP A 23 15.31 4.51 -39.71
C TRP A 23 16.18 4.41 -38.44
N TRP A 24 17.44 4.89 -38.48
CA TRP A 24 18.31 4.96 -37.31
C TRP A 24 17.76 5.84 -36.18
N LEU A 25 17.05 6.93 -36.50
CA LEU A 25 16.41 7.79 -35.49
C LEU A 25 15.32 7.02 -34.75
N PHE A 26 14.61 6.12 -35.44
CA PHE A 26 13.60 5.27 -34.82
C PHE A 26 14.22 4.26 -33.84
N MET A 27 15.35 3.67 -34.21
CA MET A 27 16.10 2.80 -33.29
C MET A 27 16.57 3.53 -32.04
N ILE A 28 17.05 4.77 -32.18
CA ILE A 28 17.49 5.59 -31.05
C ILE A 28 16.33 5.99 -30.16
N THR A 29 15.23 6.50 -30.73
CA THR A 29 14.08 6.92 -29.94
C THR A 29 13.41 5.73 -29.26
N CYS A 30 13.32 4.59 -29.93
CA CYS A 30 12.80 3.35 -29.35
C CYS A 30 13.69 2.84 -28.21
N GLY A 31 15.01 2.87 -28.38
CA GLY A 31 15.98 2.54 -27.33
C GLY A 31 15.89 3.48 -26.12
N LEU A 32 15.82 4.79 -26.36
CA LEU A 32 15.66 5.81 -25.31
C LEU A 32 14.34 5.64 -24.55
N MET A 33 13.24 5.44 -25.28
CA MET A 33 11.91 5.19 -24.69
C MET A 33 11.91 3.90 -23.86
N GLY A 34 12.55 2.83 -24.35
CA GLY A 34 12.71 1.58 -23.62
C GLY A 34 13.51 1.74 -22.33
N ALA A 35 14.63 2.49 -22.38
CA ALA A 35 15.43 2.79 -21.20
C ALA A 35 14.62 3.58 -20.15
N LEU A 36 13.87 4.59 -20.58
CA LEU A 36 12.99 5.37 -19.70
C LEU A 36 11.86 4.51 -19.13
N ALA A 37 11.26 3.60 -19.93
CA ALA A 37 10.22 2.69 -19.46
C ALA A 37 10.75 1.72 -18.38
N VAL A 38 11.96 1.16 -18.57
CA VAL A 38 12.60 0.30 -17.56
C VAL A 38 12.91 1.08 -16.29
N ALA A 39 13.44 2.30 -16.41
CA ALA A 39 13.70 3.18 -15.28
C ALA A 39 12.40 3.51 -14.52
N TYR A 40 11.32 3.77 -15.24
CA TYR A 40 10.00 4.05 -14.66
C TYR A 40 9.44 2.84 -13.90
N ILE A 41 9.47 1.64 -14.50
CA ILE A 41 9.00 0.40 -13.84
C ILE A 41 9.81 0.10 -12.58
N LYS A 42 11.13 0.34 -12.61
CA LYS A 42 12.00 0.11 -11.44
C LYS A 42 11.73 1.09 -10.30
N THR A 43 11.34 2.32 -10.62
CA THR A 43 11.13 3.40 -9.63
C THR A 43 9.70 3.43 -9.09
N THR A 44 8.71 2.98 -9.87
CA THR A 44 7.29 3.08 -9.48
C THR A 44 6.94 2.11 -8.35
N PRO A 45 6.29 2.58 -7.26
CA PRO A 45 5.85 1.70 -6.17
C PRO A 45 4.73 0.75 -6.61
N LYS A 46 4.78 -0.50 -6.16
CA LYS A 46 3.72 -1.49 -6.41
C LYS A 46 2.48 -1.11 -5.61
N ARG A 47 1.31 -1.06 -6.26
CA ARG A 47 0.02 -0.92 -5.59
C ARG A 47 -0.61 -2.31 -5.43
N PHE A 48 -0.97 -2.65 -4.20
CA PHE A 48 -1.63 -3.92 -3.89
C PHE A 48 -3.11 -3.68 -3.63
N LEU A 49 -3.97 -4.50 -4.23
CA LEU A 49 -5.40 -4.53 -3.97
C LEU A 49 -5.69 -5.80 -3.16
N VAL A 50 -6.27 -5.64 -1.97
CA VAL A 50 -6.71 -6.76 -1.12
C VAL A 50 -8.23 -6.83 -1.20
N GLN A 51 -8.75 -7.99 -1.59
CA GLN A 51 -10.20 -8.26 -1.64
C GLN A 51 -10.49 -9.50 -0.80
N ALA A 52 -11.60 -9.45 -0.06
CA ALA A 52 -12.10 -10.57 0.72
C ALA A 52 -13.55 -10.85 0.33
N THR A 53 -13.88 -12.12 0.11
CA THR A 53 -15.25 -12.58 -0.16
C THR A 53 -15.70 -13.44 1.00
N LEU A 54 -16.86 -13.11 1.57
CA LEU A 54 -17.46 -13.84 2.69
C LEU A 54 -18.71 -14.57 2.19
N LEU A 55 -18.81 -15.86 2.51
CA LEU A 55 -19.97 -16.68 2.17
C LEU A 55 -20.87 -16.84 3.40
N MET A 56 -22.14 -16.46 3.26
CA MET A 56 -23.16 -16.62 4.29
C MET A 56 -23.85 -17.98 4.11
N SER A 57 -23.80 -18.85 5.11
CA SER A 57 -24.64 -20.06 5.11
C SER A 57 -26.07 -19.69 5.50
N ASP A 58 -27.02 -19.89 4.59
CA ASP A 58 -28.44 -19.74 4.89
C ASP A 58 -28.88 -20.91 5.79
N GLN A 59 -29.03 -20.65 7.09
CA GLN A 59 -29.55 -21.62 8.02
C GLN A 59 -31.06 -21.74 7.77
N ARG A 60 -31.41 -22.60 6.82
CA ARG A 60 -32.79 -23.00 6.54
C ARG A 60 -33.36 -23.61 7.82
N GLN A 61 -34.11 -22.80 8.55
CA GLN A 61 -34.95 -23.27 9.63
C GLN A 61 -36.20 -23.85 8.95
N ASP A 62 -36.19 -25.16 8.71
CA ASP A 62 -37.35 -25.90 8.19
C ASP A 62 -38.50 -25.83 9.19
N ALA A 63 -39.28 -24.74 9.12
CA ALA A 63 -40.48 -24.55 9.89
C ALA A 63 -41.70 -24.88 9.01
N PHE A 64 -42.13 -26.14 9.09
CA PHE A 64 -43.49 -26.66 8.91
C PHE A 64 -44.30 -26.25 7.66
N GLY A 65 -44.51 -27.23 6.77
CA GLY A 65 -45.84 -27.58 6.22
C GLY A 65 -46.48 -26.69 5.14
N GLY A 66 -46.42 -27.17 3.89
CA GLY A 66 -47.42 -27.06 2.82
C GLY A 66 -48.25 -25.77 2.65
N GLY A 67 -47.98 -25.03 1.56
CA GLY A 67 -48.98 -24.14 0.92
C GLY A 67 -48.69 -22.64 0.89
N ARG A 68 -47.56 -22.15 1.43
CA ARG A 68 -47.23 -20.70 1.51
C ARG A 68 -45.91 -20.33 0.84
N GLU A 69 -45.47 -21.08 -0.16
CA GLU A 69 -44.11 -21.01 -0.71
C GLU A 69 -43.71 -19.63 -1.25
N GLU A 70 -44.63 -18.85 -1.83
CA GLU A 70 -44.30 -17.53 -2.39
C GLU A 70 -44.19 -16.44 -1.31
N PHE A 71 -45.09 -16.44 -0.33
CA PHE A 71 -45.00 -15.56 0.85
C PHE A 71 -43.79 -15.91 1.73
N LEU A 72 -43.51 -17.20 1.91
CA LEU A 72 -42.35 -17.68 2.67
C LEU A 72 -41.04 -17.35 1.96
N LYS A 73 -40.97 -17.42 0.61
CA LYS A 73 -39.80 -16.95 -0.14
C LYS A 73 -39.55 -15.46 0.12
N GLY A 74 -40.57 -14.60 0.01
CA GLY A 74 -40.43 -13.17 0.30
C GLY A 74 -39.94 -12.87 1.72
N VAL A 75 -40.48 -13.57 2.72
CA VAL A 75 -40.05 -13.44 4.12
C VAL A 75 -38.63 -14.00 4.35
N SER A 76 -38.26 -15.10 3.69
CA SER A 76 -36.92 -15.69 3.75
C SER A 76 -35.86 -14.74 3.17
N PHE A 77 -36.13 -14.10 2.03
CA PHE A 77 -35.23 -13.11 1.45
C PHE A 77 -35.06 -11.87 2.34
N LEU A 78 -36.15 -11.37 2.95
CA LEU A 78 -36.07 -10.25 3.90
C LEU A 78 -35.24 -10.62 5.14
N LYS A 79 -35.45 -11.81 5.71
CA LYS A 79 -34.67 -12.31 6.85
C LYS A 79 -33.17 -12.46 6.51
N ASN A 80 -32.87 -12.95 5.32
CA ASN A 80 -31.48 -13.08 4.85
C ASN A 80 -30.80 -11.73 4.66
N ASN A 81 -31.49 -10.74 4.08
CA ASN A 81 -30.95 -9.38 3.96
C ASN A 81 -30.66 -8.76 5.32
N VAL A 82 -31.57 -8.89 6.29
CA VAL A 82 -31.36 -8.38 7.66
C VAL A 82 -30.18 -9.09 8.34
N ALA A 83 -30.04 -10.40 8.17
CA ALA A 83 -28.90 -11.14 8.72
C ALA A 83 -27.56 -10.72 8.07
N VAL A 84 -27.55 -10.43 6.76
CA VAL A 84 -26.38 -9.91 6.06
C VAL A 84 -26.03 -8.51 6.57
N GLU A 85 -27.01 -7.61 6.69
CA GLU A 85 -26.83 -6.25 7.22
C GLU A 85 -26.27 -6.26 8.64
N ASP A 86 -26.78 -7.14 9.51
CA ASP A 86 -26.29 -7.28 10.88
C ASP A 86 -24.83 -7.78 10.92
N GLN A 87 -24.47 -8.75 10.07
CA GLN A 87 -23.07 -9.18 9.98
C GLN A 87 -22.14 -8.09 9.43
N ILE A 88 -22.60 -7.31 8.44
CA ILE A 88 -21.86 -6.14 7.97
C ILE A 88 -21.68 -5.13 9.11
N ALA A 89 -22.72 -4.89 9.91
CA ALA A 89 -22.65 -3.98 11.06
C ALA A 89 -21.66 -4.49 12.12
N VAL A 90 -21.65 -5.79 12.42
CA VAL A 90 -20.70 -6.40 13.35
C VAL A 90 -19.27 -6.32 12.81
N LEU A 91 -19.05 -6.64 11.53
CA LEU A 91 -17.73 -6.57 10.90
C LEU A 91 -17.17 -5.14 10.86
N THR A 92 -18.02 -4.15 10.62
CA THR A 92 -17.65 -2.72 10.60
C THR A 92 -17.66 -2.06 11.97
N SER A 93 -17.99 -2.81 13.04
CA SER A 93 -18.07 -2.27 14.39
C SER A 93 -16.70 -1.83 14.93
N ARG A 94 -16.71 -0.81 15.79
CA ARG A 94 -15.50 -0.28 16.44
C ARG A 94 -14.76 -1.36 17.24
N SER A 95 -15.48 -2.26 17.90
CA SER A 95 -14.89 -3.33 18.71
C SER A 95 -14.14 -4.34 17.84
N MET A 96 -14.71 -4.76 16.71
CA MET A 96 -14.04 -5.63 15.75
C MET A 96 -12.84 -4.96 15.10
N MET A 97 -12.99 -3.71 14.65
CA MET A 97 -11.88 -2.93 14.10
C MET A 97 -10.71 -2.82 15.09
N THR A 98 -11.01 -2.46 16.35
CA THR A 98 -9.98 -2.31 17.38
C THR A 98 -9.27 -3.63 17.67
N ARG A 99 -9.99 -4.76 17.72
CA ARG A 99 -9.39 -6.09 17.92
C ARG A 99 -8.48 -6.48 16.75
N THR A 100 -8.91 -6.20 15.52
CA THR A 100 -8.09 -6.46 14.32
C THR A 100 -6.83 -5.61 14.31
N LEU A 101 -6.94 -4.30 14.59
CA LEU A 101 -5.79 -3.40 14.69
C LEU A 101 -4.80 -3.86 15.77
N LYS A 102 -5.30 -4.27 16.95
CA LYS A 102 -4.46 -4.81 18.04
C LYS A 102 -3.74 -6.10 17.68
N ARG A 103 -4.30 -6.92 16.79
CA ARG A 103 -3.71 -8.19 16.37
C ARG A 103 -2.63 -8.01 15.28
N LEU A 104 -2.74 -6.97 14.47
CA LEU A 104 -1.86 -6.76 13.31
C LEU A 104 -0.53 -6.06 13.66
N ASP A 105 -0.37 -5.64 14.93
CA ASP A 105 0.83 -5.00 15.49
C ASP A 105 1.38 -3.85 14.63
N PHE A 106 0.49 -2.92 14.26
CA PHE A 106 0.81 -1.74 13.42
C PHE A 106 1.79 -0.73 14.05
N GLY A 107 2.28 -0.97 15.26
CA GLY A 107 3.14 -0.02 15.96
C GLY A 107 4.55 0.10 15.37
N ILE A 108 5.01 -0.89 14.61
CA ILE A 108 6.38 -0.96 14.10
C ILE A 108 6.37 -1.25 12.61
N THR A 109 6.96 -0.35 11.83
CA THR A 109 7.13 -0.52 10.39
C THR A 109 8.61 -0.69 10.05
N TYR A 110 8.92 -1.72 9.28
CA TYR A 110 10.29 -2.01 8.84
C TYR A 110 10.48 -1.57 7.40
N TYR A 111 11.54 -0.81 7.15
CA TYR A 111 11.92 -0.38 5.81
C TYR A 111 13.27 -0.95 5.43
N GLN A 112 13.40 -1.43 4.19
CA GLN A 112 14.65 -1.87 3.61
C GLN A 112 14.92 -1.09 2.33
N THR A 113 16.04 -0.37 2.32
CA THR A 113 16.52 0.31 1.11
C THR A 113 17.35 -0.66 0.28
N LYS A 114 16.88 -0.98 -0.94
CA LYS A 114 17.63 -1.72 -1.96
C LYS A 114 17.93 -0.82 -3.14
N ASN A 115 19.21 -0.60 -3.41
CA ASN A 115 19.72 0.23 -4.51
C ASN A 115 19.15 1.66 -4.50
N TYR A 116 17.98 1.86 -5.13
CA TYR A 116 17.33 3.16 -5.32
C TYR A 116 15.88 3.18 -4.81
N ARG A 117 15.41 2.09 -4.18
CA ARG A 117 14.03 1.98 -3.69
C ARG A 117 14.03 1.55 -2.24
N THR A 118 13.32 2.32 -1.42
CA THR A 118 12.96 1.93 -0.06
C THR A 118 11.63 1.21 -0.11
N GLU A 119 11.63 -0.05 0.31
CA GLU A 119 10.42 -0.88 0.38
C GLU A 119 10.11 -1.20 1.84
N GLU A 120 8.83 -1.16 2.19
CA GLU A 120 8.36 -1.68 3.46
C GLU A 120 8.42 -3.21 3.45
N GLN A 121 8.98 -3.80 4.51
CA GLN A 121 9.18 -5.23 4.65
C GLN A 121 8.34 -5.76 5.81
N TYR A 122 7.12 -6.20 5.50
CA TYR A 122 6.18 -6.69 6.51
C TYR A 122 6.40 -8.17 6.89
N GLU A 123 6.70 -9.05 5.92
CA GLU A 123 6.61 -10.51 6.12
C GLU A 123 7.84 -11.14 6.80
N TYR A 124 9.05 -10.68 6.48
CA TYR A 124 10.30 -11.24 6.99
C TYR A 124 11.30 -10.15 7.38
N PRO A 125 11.07 -9.38 8.46
CA PRO A 125 12.02 -8.34 8.86
C PRO A 125 13.35 -8.98 9.30
N PRO A 126 14.51 -8.32 9.04
CA PRO A 126 15.82 -8.87 9.38
C PRO A 126 16.09 -8.91 10.90
N PHE A 127 15.32 -8.17 11.70
CA PHE A 127 15.36 -8.13 13.15
C PHE A 127 13.96 -7.79 13.70
N TYR A 128 13.71 -8.12 14.96
CA TYR A 128 12.47 -7.77 15.65
C TYR A 128 12.76 -6.70 16.70
N VAL A 129 12.06 -5.57 16.60
CA VAL A 129 12.06 -4.53 17.63
C VAL A 129 10.96 -4.86 18.62
N LYS A 130 11.27 -4.83 19.92
CA LYS A 130 10.28 -4.91 20.99
C LYS A 130 10.26 -3.58 21.72
N LEU A 131 9.10 -2.95 21.72
CA LEU A 131 8.87 -1.72 22.47
C LEU A 131 8.84 -2.06 23.97
N ASP A 132 9.65 -1.36 24.76
CA ASP A 132 9.58 -1.42 26.21
C ASP A 132 8.39 -0.59 26.73
N SER A 133 7.39 -1.26 27.30
CA SER A 133 6.19 -0.63 27.84
C SER A 133 6.44 0.25 29.08
N VAL A 134 7.60 0.12 29.73
CA VAL A 134 7.92 0.84 30.98
C VAL A 134 8.47 2.23 30.70
N SER A 135 9.17 2.41 29.59
CA SER A 135 9.81 3.67 29.20
C SER A 135 8.95 4.49 28.23
N GLN A 136 9.12 5.81 28.27
CA GLN A 136 8.58 6.70 27.23
C GLN A 136 9.40 6.51 25.96
N GLN A 137 8.72 6.40 24.82
CA GLN A 137 9.38 6.12 23.55
C GLN A 137 9.22 7.27 22.59
N VAL A 138 10.25 7.50 21.80
CA VAL A 138 10.21 8.49 20.73
C VAL A 138 9.47 7.91 19.53
N ILE A 139 8.53 8.67 18.98
CA ILE A 139 7.78 8.32 17.77
C ILE A 139 8.11 9.26 16.61
N ASP A 140 7.75 8.85 15.40
CA ASP A 140 7.96 9.58 14.14
C ASP A 140 9.43 9.85 13.76
N VAL A 141 10.36 9.11 14.34
CA VAL A 141 11.79 9.19 14.00
C VAL A 141 12.25 7.88 13.34
N PRO A 142 12.89 7.94 12.16
CA PRO A 142 13.46 6.74 11.55
C PRO A 142 14.63 6.24 12.40
N VAL A 143 14.63 4.94 12.69
CA VAL A 143 15.74 4.24 13.33
C VAL A 143 16.50 3.44 12.28
N HIS A 144 17.76 3.80 12.05
CA HIS A 144 18.64 3.13 11.10
C HIS A 144 19.49 2.09 11.83
N VAL A 145 19.25 0.82 11.52
CA VAL A 145 20.04 -0.30 12.05
C VAL A 145 20.93 -0.86 10.95
N THR A 146 22.24 -0.76 11.13
CA THR A 146 23.24 -1.35 10.24
C THR A 146 23.87 -2.55 10.93
N VAL A 147 23.65 -3.75 10.38
CA VAL A 147 24.20 -4.99 10.94
C VAL A 147 25.44 -5.39 10.14
N ASP A 148 26.59 -5.46 10.79
CA ASP A 148 27.81 -6.02 10.21
C ASP A 148 27.93 -7.50 10.58
N ARG A 149 27.57 -8.36 9.62
CA ARG A 149 27.64 -9.83 9.82
C ARG A 149 29.05 -10.38 9.87
N ALA A 150 30.06 -9.64 9.40
CA ALA A 150 31.45 -10.10 9.40
C ALA A 150 32.11 -9.84 10.76
N ALA A 151 31.81 -8.69 11.37
CA ALA A 151 32.31 -8.32 12.70
C ALA A 151 31.39 -8.79 13.85
N GLY A 152 30.15 -9.17 13.55
CA GLY A 152 29.15 -9.53 14.58
C GLY A 152 28.61 -8.34 15.35
N THR A 153 28.84 -7.11 14.87
CA THR A 153 28.44 -5.86 15.51
C THR A 153 27.20 -5.28 14.83
N TYR A 154 26.46 -4.45 15.56
CA TYR A 154 25.30 -3.74 15.05
C TYR A 154 25.41 -2.27 15.44
N ARG A 155 25.15 -1.37 14.50
CA ARG A 155 25.11 0.06 14.78
C ARG A 155 23.69 0.56 14.66
N VAL A 156 23.18 1.18 15.72
CA VAL A 156 21.87 1.81 15.75
C VAL A 156 22.07 3.31 15.74
N ARG A 157 21.56 3.97 14.70
CA ARG A 157 21.55 5.43 14.59
C ARG A 157 20.13 5.93 14.47
N SER A 158 19.77 6.92 15.27
CA SER A 158 18.51 7.65 15.13
C SER A 158 18.76 9.12 15.42
N GLU A 159 18.28 9.99 14.53
CA GLU A 159 18.39 11.44 14.66
C GLU A 159 17.03 12.06 14.33
N GLY A 160 16.55 12.93 15.21
CA GLY A 160 15.29 13.65 15.01
C GLY A 160 15.31 15.00 15.69
N LYS A 161 14.57 15.96 15.12
CA LYS A 161 14.34 17.29 15.69
C LYS A 161 12.84 17.43 15.96
N PHE A 162 12.47 18.01 17.10
CA PHE A 162 11.08 18.17 17.54
C PHE A 162 10.32 16.84 17.57
N VAL A 163 10.85 15.88 18.32
CA VAL A 163 10.33 14.51 18.33
C VAL A 163 9.27 14.34 19.42
N HIS A 164 8.22 13.61 19.10
CA HIS A 164 7.09 13.39 20.00
C HIS A 164 7.33 12.15 20.87
N LEU A 165 6.77 12.16 22.08
CA LEU A 165 6.90 11.09 23.05
C LEU A 165 5.59 10.32 23.15
N TYR A 166 5.69 8.99 23.07
CA TYR A 166 4.57 8.08 23.18
C TYR A 166 4.68 7.22 24.42
N ASN A 167 3.59 7.13 25.18
CA ASN A 167 3.48 6.20 26.28
C ASN A 167 2.87 4.88 25.78
N VAL A 168 3.71 3.86 25.63
CA VAL A 168 3.30 2.54 25.14
C VAL A 168 2.29 1.86 26.06
N ALA A 169 2.41 2.01 27.38
CA ALA A 169 1.47 1.41 28.34
C ALA A 169 0.08 2.05 28.31
N LYS A 170 -0.01 3.37 28.14
CA LYS A 170 -1.26 4.12 28.12
C LYS A 170 -1.81 4.34 26.71
N GLN A 171 -1.07 3.94 25.68
CA GLN A 171 -1.37 4.17 24.27
C GLN A 171 -1.74 5.64 23.97
N THR A 172 -1.05 6.58 24.63
CA THR A 172 -1.36 8.01 24.55
C THR A 172 -0.09 8.80 24.25
N GLU A 173 -0.20 9.78 23.37
CA GLU A 173 0.86 10.74 23.09
C GLU A 173 0.99 11.73 24.25
N LEU A 174 2.22 12.06 24.62
CA LEU A 174 2.49 13.00 25.70
C LEU A 174 2.48 14.42 25.14
N ASP A 175 1.82 15.34 25.86
CA ASP A 175 1.87 16.77 25.54
C ASP A 175 3.29 17.29 25.73
N GLY A 176 4.04 17.44 24.63
CA GLY A 176 5.40 17.94 24.61
C GLY A 176 6.25 17.33 23.50
N PHE A 177 7.34 18.01 23.15
CA PHE A 177 8.33 17.54 22.18
C PHE A 177 9.74 17.63 22.75
N VAL A 178 10.63 16.78 22.27
CA VAL A 178 12.07 16.88 22.54
C VAL A 178 12.72 17.58 21.35
N GLU A 179 13.42 18.70 21.59
CA GLU A 179 14.01 19.54 20.53
C GLU A 179 15.04 18.78 19.68
N SER A 180 15.86 17.94 20.29
CA SER A 180 16.85 17.12 19.61
C SER A 180 16.93 15.73 20.24
N TYR A 181 16.84 14.69 19.40
CA TYR A 181 17.08 13.31 19.78
C TYR A 181 18.17 12.73 18.89
N GLU A 182 19.27 12.31 19.51
CA GLU A 182 20.39 11.64 18.83
C GLU A 182 20.76 10.40 19.64
N VAL A 183 20.74 9.25 18.96
CA VAL A 183 21.20 7.98 19.51
C VAL A 183 22.16 7.37 18.49
N ASP A 184 23.39 7.14 18.91
CA ASP A 184 24.40 6.35 18.18
C ASP A 184 24.94 5.29 19.15
N GLN A 185 24.60 4.03 18.90
CA GLN A 185 25.05 2.88 19.69
C GLN A 185 25.73 1.87 18.77
N GLU A 186 26.89 1.34 19.19
CA GLU A 186 27.70 0.30 18.52
C GLU A 186 27.60 -1.06 19.21
#